data_AF-A0A3D2VAH3-F1
#
_entry.id   AF-A0A3D2VAH3-F1
#
_cell.length_a   1.000
_cell.length_b   1.000
_cell.length_c   1.000
_cell.angle_alpha   90.00
_cell.angle_beta   90.00
_cell.angle_gamma   90.00
#
_symmetry.space_group_name_H-M   'P 1'
#
loop_
_entity.id
_entity.type
_entity.pdbx_description
1 polymer ?
#
loop_
_entity_poly.entity_id
_entity_poly.type
_entity_poly.pdbx_seq_one_letter_code
_entity_poly.pdbx_strand_id
1 'polypeptide(L)' 'IIQVLAIKGPKWVDERAEARHRGLMKGVNLRKAASYPMIGTESESVILKIWPGYRDEP' A
#
# COMPACT_ATOMS: atom_id res chain seq x y z
N ILE A 1 -0.33 -1.53 -19.04
CA ILE A 1 -0.29 -0.87 -17.71
C ILE A 1 0.02 -1.97 -16.70
N ILE A 2 1.08 -1.86 -15.89
CA ILE A 2 1.40 -2.87 -14.86
C ILE A 2 1.28 -2.19 -13.50
N GLN A 3 0.19 -2.49 -12.80
CA GLN A 3 -0.02 -2.10 -11.41
C GLN A 3 -0.68 -3.26 -10.65
N VAL A 4 -0.44 -3.30 -9.34
CA VAL A 4 -1.16 -4.17 -8.41
C VAL A 4 -1.97 -3.29 -7.48
N LEU A 5 -3.24 -3.61 -7.30
CA LEU A 5 -4.08 -3.05 -6.25
C LEU A 5 -4.14 -4.05 -5.09
N ALA A 6 -3.62 -3.64 -3.94
CA ALA A 6 -3.60 -4.46 -2.73
C ALA A 6 -4.60 -3.90 -1.71
N ILE A 7 -5.44 -4.78 -1.17
CA ILE A 7 -6.29 -4.47 -0.01
C ILE A 7 -5.48 -4.73 1.25
N LYS A 8 -5.44 -3.76 2.18
CA LYS A 8 -4.72 -3.86 3.45
C LYS A 8 -5.54 -3.31 4.61
N GLY A 9 -5.27 -3.83 5.81
CA GLY A 9 -5.88 -3.37 7.05
C GLY A 9 -5.17 -2.14 7.67
N PRO A 10 -5.62 -1.70 8.85
CA PRO A 10 -5.17 -0.44 9.47
C PRO A 10 -3.67 -0.39 9.80
N LYS A 11 -3.03 -1.55 10.01
CA LYS A 11 -1.59 -1.64 10.34
C LYS A 11 -0.63 -1.44 9.14
N TRP A 12 -1.15 -1.17 7.94
CA TRP A 12 -0.33 -1.10 6.73
C TRP A 12 0.80 -0.06 6.80
N VAL A 13 0.64 1.02 7.58
CA VAL A 13 1.68 2.05 7.76
C VAL A 13 2.89 1.48 8.48
N ASP A 14 2.66 0.72 9.55
CA ASP A 14 3.71 0.05 10.33
C ASP A 14 4.37 -1.06 9.49
N GLU A 15 3.57 -1.85 8.77
CA GLU A 15 4.07 -2.85 7.81
C GLU A 15 4.98 -2.23 6.75
N ARG A 16 4.60 -1.06 6.21
CA ARG A 16 5.41 -0.32 5.24
C ARG A 16 6.70 0.20 5.87
N ALA A 17 6.65 0.70 7.11
CA ALA A 17 7.83 1.16 7.82
C ALA A 17 8.83 0.01 8.02
N GLU A 18 8.36 -1.15 8.45
CA GLU A 18 9.16 -2.36 8.60
C GLU A 18 9.74 -2.84 7.26
N ALA A 19 8.93 -2.87 6.21
CA ALA A 19 9.39 -3.24 4.86
C ALA A 19 10.47 -2.26 4.34
N ARG A 20 10.33 -0.96 4.62
CA ARG A 20 11.35 0.05 4.28
C ARG A 20 12.63 -0.18 5.07
N HIS A 21 12.54 -0.45 6.37
CA HIS A 21 13.69 -0.73 7.24
C HIS A 21 14.48 -1.95 6.74
N ARG A 22 13.78 -3.00 6.30
CA ARG A 22 14.38 -4.22 5.72
C ARG A 22 14.81 -4.06 4.25
N GLY A 23 14.61 -2.90 3.63
CA GLY A 23 14.94 -2.67 2.22
C GLY A 23 14.07 -3.41 1.21
N LEU A 24 12.91 -3.94 1.62
CA LEU A 24 11.97 -4.70 0.77
C LEU A 24 11.17 -3.81 -0.19
N MET A 25 11.17 -2.50 0.04
CA MET A 25 10.52 -1.51 -0.84
C MET A 25 11.37 -1.10 -2.04
N LYS A 26 12.57 -1.68 -2.22
CA LYS A 26 13.46 -1.35 -3.34
C LYS A 26 12.83 -1.79 -4.67
N GLY A 27 12.78 -0.88 -5.63
CA GLY A 27 12.31 -1.16 -7.00
C GLY A 27 10.79 -1.10 -7.17
N VAL A 28 10.02 -0.73 -6.14
CA VAL A 28 8.58 -0.52 -6.22
C VAL A 28 8.18 0.84 -5.65
N ASN A 29 7.19 1.47 -6.27
CA ASN A 29 6.49 2.63 -5.76
C ASN A 29 5.18 2.18 -5.10
N LEU A 30 4.71 2.94 -4.10
CA LEU A 30 3.50 2.64 -3.35
C LEU A 30 2.72 3.93 -3.06
N ARG A 31 1.41 3.94 -3.35
CA ARG A 31 0.50 5.04 -3.02
C ARG A 31 -0.87 4.53 -2.56
N LYS A 32 -1.49 5.22 -1.61
CA LYS A 32 -2.87 4.94 -1.20
C LYS A 32 -3.83 5.47 -2.26
N ALA A 33 -4.66 4.60 -2.83
CA ALA A 33 -5.71 4.96 -3.79
C ALA A 33 -7.03 5.29 -3.11
N ALA A 34 -7.40 4.54 -2.06
CA ALA A 34 -8.64 4.75 -1.32
C ALA A 34 -8.51 4.21 0.12
N SER A 35 -9.43 4.64 0.98
CA SER A 35 -9.73 4.02 2.27
C SER A 35 -11.24 3.80 2.38
N TYR A 36 -11.64 2.78 3.13
CA TYR A 36 -13.04 2.48 3.41
C TYR A 36 -13.20 1.85 4.79
N PRO A 37 -14.34 2.10 5.47
CA PRO A 37 -14.58 1.60 6.81
C PRO A 37 -14.69 0.08 6.81
N MET A 38 -14.17 -0.54 7.88
CA MET A 38 -14.35 -1.97 8.14
C MET A 38 -15.58 -2.20 9.01
N ILE A 39 -16.52 -2.99 8.49
CA ILE A 39 -17.77 -3.33 9.20
C ILE A 39 -17.44 -3.93 10.57
N GLY A 40 -18.09 -3.41 11.62
CA GLY A 40 -17.92 -3.88 12.99
C GLY A 40 -16.69 -3.32 13.72
N THR A 41 -16.00 -2.32 13.16
CA THR A 41 -14.87 -1.65 13.80
C THR A 41 -14.88 -0.14 13.52
N GLU A 42 -14.10 0.64 14.28
CA GLU A 42 -13.80 2.05 13.97
C GLU A 42 -12.57 2.20 13.04
N SER A 43 -12.10 1.09 12.46
CA SER A 43 -10.89 1.07 11.62
C SER A 43 -11.20 1.16 10.13
N GLU A 44 -10.21 1.62 9.38
CA GLU A 44 -10.27 1.71 7.92
C GLU A 44 -9.39 0.62 7.28
N SER A 45 -9.92 -0.01 6.22
CA SER A 45 -9.12 -0.72 5.23
C SER A 45 -8.67 0.25 4.15
N VAL A 46 -7.60 -0.09 3.42
CA VAL A 46 -7.04 0.74 2.35
C VAL A 46 -6.81 -0.07 1.08
N ILE A 47 -6.92 0.63 -0.06
CA ILE A 47 -6.45 0.15 -1.35
C ILE A 47 -5.11 0.83 -1.64
N LEU A 48 -4.07 0.03 -1.84
CA LEU A 48 -2.73 0.49 -2.19
C LEU A 48 -2.43 0.17 -3.66
N LYS A 49 -1.99 1.17 -4.41
CA LYS A 49 -1.34 1.00 -5.71
C LYS A 49 0.13 0.65 -5.49
N ILE A 50 0.59 -0.40 -6.16
CA ILE A 50 2.00 -0.79 -6.21
C ILE A 50 2.40 -0.95 -7.67
N TRP A 51 3.51 -0.34 -8.06
CA TRP A 51 4.02 -0.39 -9.43
C TRP A 51 5.56 -0.32 -9.45
N PRO A 52 6.23 -0.65 -10.57
CA PRO A 52 7.68 -0.58 -10.64
C PRO A 52 8.23 0.83 -10.41
N GLY A 53 9.32 0.93 -9.65
CA GLY A 53 9.94 2.19 -9.23
C GLY A 53 10.42 3.09 -10.36
N TYR A 54 10.72 2.51 -11.52
CA TYR A 54 11.24 3.21 -12.70
C TYR A 54 10.14 3.75 -13.64
N ARG A 55 8.87 3.69 -13.22
CA ARG A 55 7.74 4.20 -14.00
C ARG A 55 6.97 5.26 -13.23
N ASP A 56 6.37 6.18 -14.00
CA ASP A 56 5.37 7.11 -13.49
C ASP A 56 4.17 6.35 -12.92
N GLU A 57 3.42 7.06 -12.07
CA GLU A 57 2.21 6.51 -11.50
C GLU A 57 1.18 6.20 -12.62
N PRO A 58 0.67 4.97 -12.69
CA PRO A 58 -0.31 4.55 -13.69
C PRO A 58 -1.74 5.03 -13.40
#